data_AF-A0A0K0XZQ6-F1
#
_entry.id   AF-A0A0K0XZQ6-F1
#
_cell.length_a   1.000
_cell.length_b   1.000
_cell.length_c   1.000
_cell.angle_alpha   90.00
_cell.angle_beta   90.00
_cell.angle_gamma   90.00
#
_symmetry.space_group_name_H-M   'P 1'
#
loop_
_entity.id
_entity.type
_entity.pdbx_description
1 polymer ?
#
loop_
_entity_poly.entity_id
_entity_poly.type
_entity_poly.pdbx_seq_one_letter_code
_entity_poly.pdbx_strand_id
1 'polypeptide(L)'
;MIHDARQTLPSELEAEVCIAGAGPAGIVLALELAARGRQVLLIEGGGVDSPGDGQSIYDGEVTGRAYPLLGSRLRWLGGTSNHWGGWVKPFDPVDFEDKPHFPLPGWPMALDTLQPWYRTASEWCELDDHDFSMDALSEAERERLMPLSPESGFEHRLFRFSPPTRFGRRYRDALTESPGIECWTELNAVELEQGEDRVRALRCRTLGGGECRVRAAHFVLAMGGIENARFLLNQSQVPGNQAGLVGRCFMDHYGFSPGGLLGSESLAYERGALPGRDVMVVMSSTNALVQEFGLRNSCIMLNADEPDALLAPDYWSSPLLGDGPGGMRRIGMINEPLPHPESGLSLSEERDAIGLRRARLNWHLPPSEFEPVLALFEHWARAVSAAGLARVRQTRRDPTPLDAHVGIGYHHMGTTRMSATPEFGVTDAQGRCWDRDNLYLAGSSLFPHAGYSNPTLTIVALAARLAEHLDQRLGEAG
;
A
#
# COMPACT_ATOMS: atom_id res chain seq x y z
N MET A 1 25.18 11.34 7.13
CA MET A 1 26.11 10.19 6.94
C MET A 1 25.37 8.89 7.27
N ILE A 2 25.63 7.79 6.54
CA ILE A 2 25.04 6.47 6.83
C ILE A 2 26.07 5.59 7.54
N HIS A 3 25.71 5.10 8.72
CA HIS A 3 26.55 4.28 9.59
C HIS A 3 26.10 2.81 9.55
N ASP A 4 27.07 1.88 9.64
CA ASP A 4 26.84 0.45 9.81
C ASP A 4 27.04 0.09 11.29
N ALA A 5 25.94 -0.27 11.97
CA ALA A 5 25.95 -0.58 13.39
C ALA A 5 26.80 -1.81 13.76
N ARG A 6 27.18 -2.65 12.78
CA ARG A 6 28.06 -3.81 13.02
C ARG A 6 29.52 -3.40 13.18
N GLN A 7 29.92 -2.25 12.62
CA GLN A 7 31.30 -1.76 12.64
C GLN A 7 31.57 -0.92 13.88
N THR A 8 30.63 -0.04 14.19
CA THR A 8 30.67 0.86 15.34
C THR A 8 29.25 1.00 15.86
N LEU A 9 29.02 0.99 17.16
CA LEU A 9 27.72 1.29 17.73
C LEU A 9 27.90 1.98 19.08
N PRO A 10 27.53 3.26 19.22
CA PRO A 10 27.51 3.89 20.53
C PRO A 10 26.43 3.24 21.40
N SER A 11 26.66 3.21 22.71
CA SER A 11 25.67 2.69 23.66
C SER A 11 24.40 3.54 23.70
N GLU A 12 24.49 4.81 23.28
CA GLU A 12 23.38 5.75 23.28
C GLU A 12 23.42 6.68 22.06
N LEU A 13 22.24 7.01 21.54
CA LEU A 13 22.00 7.97 20.47
C LEU A 13 20.86 8.92 20.87
N GLU A 14 20.90 10.16 20.40
CA GLU A 14 19.90 11.19 20.71
C GLU A 14 19.52 11.99 19.47
N ALA A 15 18.23 12.36 19.33
CA ALA A 15 17.72 13.20 18.26
C ALA A 15 16.43 13.93 18.66
N GLU A 16 15.96 14.90 17.86
CA GLU A 16 14.59 15.43 18.04
C GLU A 16 13.55 14.37 17.64
N VAL A 17 13.79 13.70 16.50
CA VAL A 17 12.90 12.64 15.98
C VAL A 17 13.70 11.37 15.68
N CYS A 18 13.27 10.24 16.24
CA CYS A 18 13.76 8.91 15.88
C CYS A 18 12.75 8.22 14.96
N ILE A 19 13.18 7.79 13.78
CA ILE A 19 12.36 7.07 12.80
C ILE A 19 12.90 5.64 12.64
N ALA A 20 12.10 4.64 12.96
CA ALA A 20 12.43 3.23 12.76
C ALA A 20 11.81 2.71 11.45
N GLY A 21 12.66 2.35 10.49
CA GLY A 21 12.31 1.85 9.16
C GLY A 21 12.67 2.86 8.06
N ALA A 22 13.58 2.48 7.16
CA ALA A 22 14.04 3.34 6.06
C ALA A 22 13.41 2.95 4.71
N GLY A 23 12.11 2.62 4.71
CA GLY A 23 11.29 2.54 3.50
C GLY A 23 10.87 3.93 2.96
N PRO A 24 10.00 4.01 1.94
CA PRO A 24 9.54 5.28 1.39
C PRO A 24 8.99 6.25 2.45
N ALA A 25 8.16 5.75 3.38
CA ALA A 25 7.61 6.57 4.46
C ALA A 25 8.70 7.20 5.34
N GLY A 26 9.67 6.39 5.80
CA GLY A 26 10.72 6.86 6.71
C GLY A 26 11.74 7.77 6.03
N ILE A 27 12.14 7.45 4.79
CA ILE A 27 13.09 8.26 4.02
C ILE A 27 12.50 9.65 3.74
N VAL A 28 11.26 9.70 3.24
CA VAL A 28 10.59 10.97 2.93
C VAL A 28 10.41 11.80 4.20
N LEU A 29 9.90 11.19 5.27
CA LEU A 29 9.74 11.87 6.55
C LEU A 29 11.05 12.45 7.08
N ALA A 30 12.15 11.68 7.02
CA ALA A 30 13.46 12.13 7.46
C ALA A 30 13.97 13.34 6.65
N LEU A 31 13.85 13.28 5.33
CA LEU A 31 14.31 14.34 4.43
C LEU A 31 13.46 15.61 4.55
N GLU A 32 12.14 15.48 4.66
CA GLU A 32 11.24 16.60 4.88
C GLU A 32 11.50 17.30 6.23
N LEU A 33 11.72 16.53 7.30
CA LEU A 33 12.08 17.09 8.61
C LEU A 33 13.45 17.78 8.59
N ALA A 34 14.44 17.17 7.95
CA ALA A 34 15.77 17.75 7.83
C ALA A 34 15.78 19.04 6.99
N ALA A 35 14.95 19.10 5.94
CA ALA A 35 14.73 20.32 5.15
C ALA A 35 14.12 21.46 5.98
N ARG A 36 13.41 21.13 7.08
CA ARG A 36 12.89 22.07 8.08
C ARG A 36 13.86 22.35 9.22
N GLY A 37 15.10 21.86 9.13
CA GLY A 37 16.15 22.10 10.11
C GLY A 37 16.13 21.19 11.34
N ARG A 38 15.31 20.12 11.33
CA ARG A 38 15.21 19.18 12.46
C ARG A 38 16.31 18.13 12.45
N GLN A 39 16.72 17.71 13.64
CA GLN A 39 17.68 16.63 13.87
C GLN A 39 16.96 15.28 13.92
N VAL A 40 17.22 14.45 12.92
CA VAL A 40 16.56 13.17 12.71
C VAL A 40 17.55 12.03 12.82
N LEU A 41 17.18 11.03 13.62
CA LEU A 41 17.81 9.73 13.62
C LEU A 41 16.97 8.75 12.82
N LEU A 42 17.47 8.27 11.69
CA LEU A 42 16.82 7.27 10.84
C LEU A 42 17.48 5.90 11.06
N ILE A 43 16.71 4.89 11.44
CA ILE A 43 17.22 3.56 11.77
C ILE A 43 16.62 2.52 10.83
N GLU A 44 17.46 1.65 10.25
CA GLU A 44 17.08 0.52 9.40
C GLU A 44 17.67 -0.79 9.95
N GLY A 45 16.83 -1.81 10.05
CA GLY A 45 17.24 -3.11 10.58
C GLY A 45 18.09 -3.93 9.62
N GLY A 46 18.02 -3.65 8.32
CA GLY A 46 18.85 -4.26 7.28
C GLY A 46 20.02 -3.39 6.83
N GLY A 47 20.80 -3.91 5.88
CA GLY A 47 21.94 -3.21 5.29
C GLY A 47 21.54 -2.17 4.24
N VAL A 48 22.55 -1.57 3.60
CA VAL A 48 22.38 -0.55 2.55
C VAL A 48 21.99 -1.17 1.21
N ASP A 49 22.63 -2.27 0.83
CA ASP A 49 22.54 -2.91 -0.50
C ASP A 49 22.20 -4.41 -0.44
N SER A 50 22.09 -5.00 0.76
CA SER A 50 21.62 -6.37 0.98
C SER A 50 20.81 -6.45 2.27
N PRO A 51 19.73 -7.26 2.35
CA PRO A 51 19.11 -7.54 3.64
C PRO A 51 19.97 -8.44 4.52
N GLY A 52 21.00 -9.08 3.96
CA GLY A 52 21.86 -10.04 4.65
C GLY A 52 21.06 -11.13 5.34
N ASP A 53 21.54 -11.57 6.51
CA ASP A 53 20.84 -12.55 7.36
C ASP A 53 19.56 -11.97 8.00
N GLY A 54 19.39 -10.65 7.95
CA GLY A 54 18.25 -9.93 8.53
C GLY A 54 16.92 -10.21 7.83
N GLN A 55 16.92 -10.68 6.57
CA GLN A 55 15.67 -11.01 5.86
C GLN A 55 14.83 -12.07 6.60
N SER A 56 15.49 -13.00 7.31
CA SER A 56 14.85 -14.07 8.08
C SER A 56 13.93 -13.56 9.21
N ILE A 57 14.10 -12.30 9.64
CA ILE A 57 13.22 -11.63 10.62
C ILE A 57 11.81 -11.48 10.06
N TYR A 58 11.64 -11.37 8.74
CA TYR A 58 10.33 -11.28 8.08
C TYR A 58 9.67 -12.64 7.81
N ASP A 59 10.30 -13.74 8.21
CA ASP A 59 9.67 -15.04 8.14
C ASP A 59 8.65 -15.23 9.27
N GLY A 60 7.62 -16.04 9.01
CA GLY A 60 6.49 -16.21 9.90
C GLY A 60 5.44 -17.17 9.35
N GLU A 61 4.34 -17.27 10.09
CA GLU A 61 3.27 -18.22 9.80
C GLU A 61 2.11 -17.53 9.07
N VAL A 62 1.42 -18.27 8.22
CA VAL A 62 0.18 -17.81 7.58
C VAL A 62 -0.95 -18.76 7.91
N THR A 63 -2.02 -18.21 8.47
CA THR A 63 -3.31 -18.85 8.66
C THR A 63 -4.34 -18.19 7.74
N GLY A 64 -5.39 -18.90 7.31
CA GLY A 64 -6.32 -18.38 6.31
C GLY A 64 -5.76 -18.51 4.89
N ARG A 65 -5.96 -17.49 4.04
CA ARG A 65 -5.56 -17.57 2.63
C ARG A 65 -4.04 -17.49 2.49
N ALA A 66 -3.48 -18.34 1.60
CA ALA A 66 -2.04 -18.41 1.36
C ALA A 66 -1.45 -17.04 0.98
N TYR A 67 -0.33 -16.70 1.62
CA TYR A 67 0.31 -15.39 1.47
C TYR A 67 1.84 -15.53 1.51
N PRO A 68 2.60 -14.96 0.55
CA PRO A 68 4.06 -15.06 0.51
C PRO A 68 4.71 -14.05 1.47
N LEU A 69 4.62 -14.32 2.78
CA LEU A 69 4.98 -13.37 3.85
C LEU A 69 6.44 -12.91 3.80
N LEU A 70 7.38 -13.80 3.48
CA LEU A 70 8.81 -13.50 3.42
C LEU A 70 9.20 -12.72 2.15
N GLY A 71 8.66 -13.12 0.99
CA GLY A 71 9.01 -12.53 -0.31
C GLY A 71 8.33 -11.21 -0.61
N SER A 72 7.27 -10.87 0.11
CA SER A 72 6.47 -9.65 -0.06
C SER A 72 7.07 -8.40 0.59
N ARG A 73 8.22 -8.54 1.30
CA ARG A 73 8.84 -7.48 2.09
C ARG A 73 10.34 -7.56 1.97
N LEU A 74 11.03 -6.42 2.00
CA LEU A 74 12.49 -6.36 1.95
C LEU A 74 13.04 -5.55 3.12
N ARG A 75 14.03 -6.11 3.83
CA ARG A 75 14.63 -5.50 5.02
C ARG A 75 16.00 -4.91 4.69
N TRP A 76 16.02 -3.70 4.14
CA TRP A 76 17.24 -2.94 3.80
C TRP A 76 16.86 -1.49 3.47
N LEU A 77 17.84 -0.61 3.26
CA LEU A 77 17.61 0.78 2.89
C LEU A 77 16.70 0.88 1.64
N GLY A 78 15.58 1.60 1.77
CA GLY A 78 14.52 1.72 0.77
C GLY A 78 13.37 0.72 0.92
N GLY A 79 13.53 -0.32 1.75
CA GLY A 79 12.52 -1.33 2.01
C GLY A 79 11.99 -2.00 0.74
N THR A 80 10.67 -2.25 0.71
CA THR A 80 9.94 -2.86 -0.40
C THR A 80 9.97 -2.03 -1.70
N SER A 81 10.34 -0.74 -1.68
CA SER A 81 10.51 0.01 -2.93
C SER A 81 11.66 -0.51 -3.81
N ASN A 82 12.51 -1.40 -3.28
CA ASN A 82 13.58 -2.01 -4.07
C ASN A 82 13.09 -3.01 -5.13
N HIS A 83 11.84 -3.49 -5.05
CA HIS A 83 11.24 -4.39 -6.04
C HIS A 83 9.81 -4.02 -6.46
N TRP A 84 9.33 -2.82 -6.12
CA TRP A 84 8.00 -2.36 -6.54
C TRP A 84 7.93 -2.07 -8.05
N GLY A 85 6.70 -2.02 -8.58
CA GLY A 85 6.44 -1.78 -10.01
C GLY A 85 6.25 -0.31 -10.42
N GLY A 86 6.34 0.65 -9.49
CA GLY A 86 6.26 2.08 -9.80
C GLY A 86 4.87 2.59 -10.21
N TRP A 87 3.81 1.80 -10.11
CA TRP A 87 2.44 2.27 -10.39
C TRP A 87 1.96 3.22 -9.31
N VAL A 88 1.50 4.40 -9.73
CA VAL A 88 1.04 5.43 -8.82
C VAL A 88 -0.26 6.06 -9.29
N LYS A 89 -1.15 6.29 -8.34
CA LYS A 89 -2.41 7.00 -8.50
C LYS A 89 -2.87 7.48 -7.12
N PRO A 90 -3.43 8.69 -6.98
CA PRO A 90 -4.15 9.09 -5.78
C PRO A 90 -5.34 8.17 -5.50
N PHE A 91 -5.72 8.05 -4.23
CA PHE A 91 -6.98 7.39 -3.88
C PHE A 91 -8.15 8.20 -4.44
N ASP A 92 -9.23 7.51 -4.81
CA ASP A 92 -10.43 8.16 -5.34
C ASP A 92 -11.22 8.84 -4.21
N PRO A 93 -12.03 9.88 -4.49
CA PRO A 93 -12.86 10.52 -3.45
C PRO A 93 -13.71 9.54 -2.65
N VAL A 94 -14.19 8.50 -3.33
CA VAL A 94 -15.00 7.43 -2.76
C VAL A 94 -14.26 6.61 -1.67
N ASP A 95 -12.93 6.55 -1.71
CA ASP A 95 -12.11 5.84 -0.72
C ASP A 95 -12.06 6.58 0.63
N PHE A 96 -12.38 7.88 0.63
CA PHE A 96 -12.45 8.73 1.83
C PHE A 96 -13.87 8.91 2.37
N GLU A 97 -14.89 8.40 1.67
CA GLU A 97 -16.26 8.39 2.18
C GLU A 97 -16.35 7.44 3.38
N ASP A 98 -17.11 7.85 4.40
CA ASP A 98 -17.35 6.99 5.55
C ASP A 98 -18.32 5.87 5.14
N LYS A 99 -17.76 4.68 4.95
CA LYS A 99 -18.47 3.47 4.54
C LYS A 99 -18.23 2.36 5.55
N PRO A 100 -18.88 2.40 6.73
CA PRO A 100 -18.53 1.49 7.80
C PRO A 100 -18.69 0.03 7.40
N HIS A 101 -17.65 -0.77 7.66
CA HIS A 101 -17.67 -2.21 7.46
C HIS A 101 -17.25 -2.90 8.76
N PHE A 102 -18.04 -3.86 9.26
CA PHE A 102 -17.85 -4.45 10.60
C PHE A 102 -17.71 -3.42 11.74
N PRO A 103 -18.74 -2.61 11.97
CA PRO A 103 -18.68 -1.29 12.64
C PRO A 103 -17.40 -0.43 12.57
N LEU A 104 -16.48 -0.67 11.62
CA LEU A 104 -15.24 0.11 11.52
C LEU A 104 -15.47 1.33 10.60
N PRO A 105 -15.32 2.57 11.09
CA PRO A 105 -15.47 3.79 10.28
C PRO A 105 -14.31 3.96 9.29
N GLY A 106 -14.50 4.78 8.26
CA GLY A 106 -13.50 5.09 7.24
C GLY A 106 -12.41 6.07 7.70
N TRP A 107 -11.91 6.88 6.76
CA TRP A 107 -10.85 7.85 7.01
C TRP A 107 -11.30 8.95 7.99
N PRO A 108 -10.47 9.33 8.99
CA PRO A 108 -10.79 10.45 9.89
C PRO A 108 -10.46 11.82 9.27
N MET A 109 -10.44 11.90 7.95
CA MET A 109 -10.06 13.07 7.17
C MET A 109 -10.67 12.97 5.77
N ALA A 110 -10.89 14.12 5.14
CA ALA A 110 -11.33 14.20 3.75
C ALA A 110 -10.13 14.14 2.78
N LEU A 111 -10.41 13.79 1.51
CA LEU A 111 -9.42 13.81 0.43
C LEU A 111 -8.73 15.18 0.31
N ASP A 112 -9.48 16.28 0.47
CA ASP A 112 -8.94 17.65 0.40
C ASP A 112 -7.80 17.90 1.39
N THR A 113 -7.76 17.19 2.52
CA THR A 113 -6.66 17.26 3.49
C THR A 113 -5.37 16.65 2.94
N LEU A 114 -5.46 15.64 2.06
CA LEU A 114 -4.30 14.99 1.43
C LEU A 114 -3.95 15.54 0.05
N GLN A 115 -4.86 16.27 -0.60
CA GLN A 115 -4.67 16.80 -1.95
C GLN A 115 -3.35 17.58 -2.14
N PRO A 116 -2.94 18.50 -1.24
CA PRO A 116 -1.66 19.20 -1.38
C PRO A 116 -0.46 18.24 -1.32
N TRP A 117 -0.56 17.21 -0.49
CA TRP A 117 0.50 16.24 -0.23
C TRP A 117 0.64 15.21 -1.35
N TYR A 118 -0.41 14.95 -2.14
CA TYR A 118 -0.29 14.13 -3.35
C TYR A 118 0.62 14.76 -4.40
N ARG A 119 0.68 16.09 -4.47
CA ARG A 119 1.64 16.80 -5.33
C ARG A 119 3.06 16.56 -4.84
N THR A 120 3.35 16.83 -3.56
CA THR A 120 4.66 16.56 -2.95
C THR A 120 5.06 15.09 -3.12
N ALA A 121 4.11 14.16 -2.92
CA ALA A 121 4.36 12.74 -3.11
C ALA A 121 4.69 12.36 -4.55
N SER A 122 4.14 13.07 -5.52
CA SER A 122 4.46 12.85 -6.93
C SER A 122 5.91 13.25 -7.25
N GLU A 123 6.42 14.31 -6.63
CA GLU A 123 7.83 14.73 -6.76
C GLU A 123 8.77 13.69 -6.14
N TRP A 124 8.44 13.15 -4.95
CA TRP A 124 9.17 12.05 -4.32
C TRP A 124 9.07 10.72 -5.07
N CYS A 125 8.04 10.53 -5.89
CA CYS A 125 7.91 9.40 -6.80
C CYS A 125 8.48 9.72 -8.20
N GLU A 126 9.17 10.85 -8.37
CA GLU A 126 9.80 11.29 -9.61
C GLU A 126 8.84 11.29 -10.82
N LEU A 127 7.58 11.70 -10.62
CA LEU A 127 6.63 11.81 -11.71
C LEU A 127 6.86 13.09 -12.51
N ASP A 128 6.93 12.96 -13.83
CA ASP A 128 7.06 14.10 -14.76
C ASP A 128 5.79 14.96 -14.83
N ASP A 129 4.64 14.40 -14.44
CA ASP A 129 3.33 15.06 -14.49
C ASP A 129 2.46 14.55 -13.33
N HIS A 130 1.65 15.45 -12.80
CA HIS A 130 0.87 15.28 -11.57
C HIS A 130 -0.64 15.31 -11.83
N ASP A 131 -1.08 15.46 -13.08
CA ASP A 131 -2.49 15.39 -13.45
C ASP A 131 -2.93 13.94 -13.65
N PHE A 132 -3.77 13.41 -12.78
CA PHE A 132 -4.31 12.05 -12.89
C PHE A 132 -5.68 11.99 -13.57
N SER A 133 -6.13 13.10 -14.16
CA SER A 133 -7.40 13.16 -14.90
C SER A 133 -7.28 12.54 -16.29
N MET A 134 -8.43 12.17 -16.87
CA MET A 134 -8.50 11.73 -18.26
C MET A 134 -8.29 12.89 -19.27
N ASP A 135 -8.29 14.14 -18.80
CA ASP A 135 -8.03 15.32 -19.63
C ASP A 135 -6.54 15.47 -19.97
N ALA A 136 -5.66 14.81 -19.22
CA ALA A 136 -4.22 14.71 -19.52
C ALA A 136 -3.90 13.88 -20.78
N LEU A 137 -4.88 13.18 -21.34
CA LEU A 137 -4.77 12.45 -22.60
C LEU A 137 -5.24 13.33 -23.77
N SER A 138 -4.64 13.14 -24.94
CA SER A 138 -5.14 13.69 -26.20
C SER A 138 -6.43 12.98 -26.65
N GLU A 139 -7.17 13.61 -27.56
CA GLU A 139 -8.36 13.01 -28.17
C GLU A 139 -8.04 11.68 -28.87
N ALA A 140 -6.96 11.65 -29.67
CA ALA A 140 -6.50 10.44 -30.35
C ALA A 140 -6.09 9.31 -29.38
N GLU A 141 -5.60 9.64 -28.19
CA GLU A 141 -5.30 8.64 -27.15
C GLU A 141 -6.59 8.10 -26.51
N ARG A 142 -7.58 8.97 -26.26
CA ARG A 142 -8.88 8.55 -25.72
C ARG A 142 -9.66 7.68 -26.71
N GLU A 143 -9.57 7.95 -28.00
CA GLU A 143 -10.20 7.14 -29.07
C GLU A 143 -9.68 5.69 -29.14
N ARG A 144 -8.50 5.40 -28.55
CA ARG A 144 -7.95 4.04 -28.46
C ARG A 144 -8.52 3.22 -27.30
N LEU A 145 -9.19 3.87 -26.36
CA LEU A 145 -9.78 3.22 -25.19
C LEU A 145 -11.11 2.56 -25.55
N MET A 146 -11.59 1.64 -24.70
CA MET A 146 -12.94 1.09 -24.84
C MET A 146 -13.95 2.24 -24.69
N PRO A 147 -14.87 2.46 -25.64
CA PRO A 147 -15.80 3.59 -25.56
C PRO A 147 -16.87 3.30 -24.48
N LEU A 148 -16.68 3.88 -23.29
CA LEU A 148 -17.63 3.78 -22.18
C LEU A 148 -18.60 4.95 -22.23
N SER A 149 -19.91 4.67 -22.32
CA SER A 149 -20.92 5.70 -22.22
C SER A 149 -21.16 6.08 -20.75
N PRO A 150 -21.53 7.34 -20.43
CA PRO A 150 -21.84 7.73 -19.06
C PRO A 150 -22.95 6.88 -18.41
N GLU A 151 -23.90 6.40 -19.21
CA GLU A 151 -25.01 5.55 -18.77
C GLU A 151 -24.58 4.12 -18.41
N SER A 152 -23.38 3.69 -18.80
CA SER A 152 -22.84 2.38 -18.45
C SER A 152 -22.56 2.23 -16.95
N GLY A 153 -22.38 3.35 -16.24
CA GLY A 153 -21.95 3.36 -14.85
C GLY A 153 -20.47 3.03 -14.66
N PHE A 154 -19.69 2.94 -15.75
CA PHE A 154 -18.24 2.73 -15.75
C PHE A 154 -17.49 3.92 -16.35
N GLU A 155 -16.27 4.11 -15.88
CA GLU A 155 -15.41 5.22 -16.28
C GLU A 155 -13.94 4.81 -16.36
N HIS A 156 -13.14 5.65 -17.01
CA HIS A 156 -11.69 5.45 -17.10
C HIS A 156 -10.97 6.13 -15.95
N ARG A 157 -9.85 5.52 -15.52
CA ARG A 157 -8.98 6.02 -14.46
C ARG A 157 -7.52 5.91 -14.88
N LEU A 158 -6.77 6.99 -14.70
CA LEU A 158 -5.38 7.11 -15.14
C LEU A 158 -4.42 6.82 -13.98
N PHE A 159 -3.51 5.89 -14.21
CA PHE A 159 -2.31 5.66 -13.42
C PHE A 159 -1.11 6.22 -14.15
N ARG A 160 -0.14 6.68 -13.37
CA ARG A 160 1.17 7.08 -13.87
C ARG A 160 2.21 6.09 -13.39
N PHE A 161 3.37 6.15 -14.04
CA PHE A 161 4.51 5.34 -13.67
C PHE A 161 5.57 6.26 -13.07
N SER A 162 5.92 5.98 -11.83
CA SER A 162 7.24 6.32 -11.32
C SER A 162 8.27 5.65 -12.24
N PRO A 163 9.39 6.31 -12.58
CA PRO A 163 10.56 5.60 -13.08
C PRO A 163 10.96 4.50 -12.08
N PRO A 164 11.96 3.64 -12.36
CA PRO A 164 12.41 2.61 -11.43
C PRO A 164 13.12 3.19 -10.18
N THR A 165 12.51 4.20 -9.55
CA THR A 165 12.83 4.87 -8.31
C THR A 165 12.81 3.87 -7.17
N ARG A 166 13.98 3.40 -6.78
CA ARG A 166 14.18 2.64 -5.56
C ARG A 166 14.62 3.63 -4.49
N PHE A 167 13.76 3.96 -3.54
CA PHE A 167 13.96 5.11 -2.64
C PHE A 167 15.31 5.07 -1.93
N GLY A 168 15.74 3.89 -1.46
CA GLY A 168 17.02 3.73 -0.78
C GLY A 168 18.25 3.95 -1.66
N ARG A 169 18.15 3.64 -2.96
CA ARG A 169 19.20 3.98 -3.95
C ARG A 169 19.11 5.44 -4.37
N ARG A 170 17.89 5.91 -4.65
CA ARG A 170 17.63 7.24 -5.22
C ARG A 170 17.97 8.37 -4.27
N TYR A 171 17.67 8.21 -2.99
CA TYR A 171 17.83 9.24 -1.97
C TYR A 171 19.03 8.99 -1.04
N ARG A 172 19.90 8.02 -1.38
CA ARG A 172 21.10 7.70 -0.58
C ARG A 172 22.00 8.91 -0.38
N ASP A 173 22.26 9.65 -1.45
CA ASP A 173 23.17 10.80 -1.41
C ASP A 173 22.58 11.90 -0.53
N ALA A 174 21.28 12.19 -0.70
CA ALA A 174 20.56 13.14 0.15
C ALA A 174 20.59 12.75 1.64
N LEU A 175 20.42 11.46 1.97
CA LEU A 175 20.55 10.96 3.35
C LEU A 175 22.00 11.06 3.87
N THR A 176 22.98 10.86 2.99
CA THR A 176 24.41 10.87 3.36
C THR A 176 24.91 12.28 3.61
N GLU A 177 24.51 13.23 2.75
CA GLU A 177 24.97 14.62 2.71
C GLU A 177 24.19 15.53 3.66
N SER A 178 22.97 15.15 4.06
CA SER A 178 22.15 15.97 4.96
C SER A 178 22.82 16.12 6.34
N PRO A 179 23.04 17.36 6.83
CA PRO A 179 23.57 17.60 8.17
C PRO A 179 22.53 17.38 9.28
N GLY A 180 21.24 17.29 8.94
CA GLY A 180 20.15 17.05 9.88
C GLY A 180 19.76 15.58 10.02
N ILE A 181 20.44 14.66 9.32
CA ILE A 181 20.12 13.24 9.34
C ILE A 181 21.34 12.41 9.75
N GLU A 182 21.17 11.67 10.84
CA GLU A 182 22.03 10.56 11.20
C GLU A 182 21.32 9.25 10.86
N CYS A 183 21.86 8.48 9.92
CA CYS A 183 21.22 7.24 9.45
C CYS A 183 22.02 6.02 9.91
N TRP A 184 21.37 5.05 10.53
CA TRP A 184 21.98 3.81 11.03
C TRP A 184 21.34 2.59 10.38
N THR A 185 22.16 1.76 9.74
CA THR A 185 21.76 0.47 9.16
C THR A 185 22.19 -0.68 10.06
N GLU A 186 21.62 -1.87 9.83
CA GLU A 186 21.86 -3.08 10.62
C GLU A 186 21.48 -2.92 12.12
N LEU A 187 20.62 -1.94 12.43
CA LEU A 187 20.21 -1.57 13.77
C LEU A 187 18.70 -1.79 13.93
N ASN A 188 18.31 -2.73 14.78
CA ASN A 188 16.95 -3.24 14.84
C ASN A 188 16.25 -2.71 16.10
N ALA A 189 15.10 -2.05 15.94
CA ALA A 189 14.22 -1.73 17.06
C ALA A 189 13.73 -3.03 17.74
N VAL A 190 13.89 -3.15 19.06
CA VAL A 190 13.46 -4.33 19.83
C VAL A 190 12.49 -4.02 20.96
N GLU A 191 12.57 -2.85 21.58
CA GLU A 191 11.72 -2.53 22.75
C GLU A 191 11.51 -1.02 22.90
N LEU A 192 10.28 -0.62 23.23
CA LEU A 192 9.95 0.72 23.68
C LEU A 192 10.04 0.78 25.21
N GLU A 193 10.92 1.64 25.73
CA GLU A 193 10.91 2.02 27.13
C GLU A 193 9.80 3.04 27.36
N GLN A 194 8.72 2.62 27.99
CA GLN A 194 7.49 3.40 28.08
C GLN A 194 7.28 4.01 29.47
N GLY A 195 6.71 5.22 29.50
CA GLY A 195 6.10 5.84 30.67
C GLY A 195 4.59 5.59 30.72
N GLU A 196 3.85 6.51 31.35
CA GLU A 196 2.38 6.43 31.40
C GLU A 196 1.73 6.93 30.11
N ASP A 197 2.21 8.03 29.55
CA ASP A 197 1.66 8.76 28.41
C ASP A 197 2.66 8.96 27.25
N ARG A 198 3.91 8.47 27.40
CA ARG A 198 4.98 8.71 26.43
C ARG A 198 6.03 7.61 26.38
N VAL A 199 6.73 7.53 25.26
CA VAL A 199 7.95 6.74 25.08
C VAL A 199 9.16 7.54 25.57
N ARG A 200 10.01 6.93 26.39
CA ARG A 200 11.24 7.53 26.95
C ARG A 200 12.47 7.22 26.11
N ALA A 201 12.53 5.99 25.59
CA ALA A 201 13.62 5.54 24.73
C ALA A 201 13.17 4.36 23.85
N LEU A 202 13.91 4.14 22.78
CA LEU A 202 13.85 2.93 21.96
C LEU A 202 15.13 2.13 22.18
N ARG A 203 15.01 0.87 22.59
CA ARG A 203 16.15 -0.06 22.62
C ARG A 203 16.30 -0.69 21.24
N CYS A 204 17.54 -0.67 20.77
CA CYS A 204 17.94 -1.20 19.48
C CYS A 204 19.03 -2.25 19.64
N ARG A 205 19.09 -3.19 18.70
CA ARG A 205 20.07 -4.28 18.69
C ARG A 205 20.56 -4.62 17.28
N THR A 206 21.83 -5.00 17.14
CA THR A 206 22.35 -5.63 15.91
C THR A 206 22.14 -7.15 15.95
N LEU A 207 22.19 -7.84 14.81
CA LEU A 207 22.14 -9.31 14.82
C LEU A 207 23.30 -9.95 15.62
N GLY A 208 24.44 -9.26 15.70
CA GLY A 208 25.60 -9.68 16.50
C GLY A 208 25.44 -9.44 18.01
N GLY A 209 24.30 -8.93 18.47
CA GLY A 209 24.01 -8.69 19.89
C GLY A 209 24.50 -7.35 20.45
N GLY A 210 25.05 -6.46 19.62
CA GLY A 210 25.36 -5.10 20.03
C GLY A 210 24.08 -4.33 20.37
N GLU A 211 24.07 -3.60 21.48
CA GLU A 211 22.90 -2.87 21.96
C GLU A 211 23.12 -1.36 21.95
N CYS A 212 22.07 -0.62 21.64
CA CYS A 212 22.03 0.83 21.66
C CYS A 212 20.70 1.30 22.25
N ARG A 213 20.74 2.37 23.03
CA ARG A 213 19.57 3.05 23.56
C ARG A 213 19.37 4.37 22.85
N VAL A 214 18.19 4.62 22.29
CA VAL A 214 17.89 5.84 21.54
C VAL A 214 16.94 6.70 22.35
N ARG A 215 17.31 7.95 22.62
CA ARG A 215 16.39 8.96 23.16
C ARG A 215 15.94 9.91 22.06
N ALA A 216 14.66 10.26 22.05
CA ALA A 216 14.15 11.28 21.15
C ALA A 216 12.96 12.01 21.77
N ALA A 217 12.70 13.24 21.31
CA ALA A 217 11.48 13.94 21.68
C ALA A 217 10.26 13.22 21.10
N HIS A 218 10.34 12.80 19.83
CA HIS A 218 9.33 12.01 19.13
C HIS A 218 9.89 10.73 18.51
N PHE A 219 9.08 9.68 18.49
CA PHE A 219 9.39 8.38 17.88
C PHE A 219 8.39 8.08 16.77
N VAL A 220 8.87 7.57 15.64
CA VAL A 220 8.06 7.19 14.49
C VAL A 220 8.35 5.74 14.10
N LEU A 221 7.32 4.91 14.02
CA LEU A 221 7.40 3.56 13.49
C LEU A 221 6.98 3.56 12.01
N ALA A 222 7.95 3.42 11.11
CA ALA A 222 7.81 3.43 9.66
C ALA A 222 8.24 2.08 9.04
N MET A 223 7.98 0.98 9.74
CA MET A 223 8.44 -0.38 9.38
C MET A 223 7.49 -1.09 8.40
N GLY A 224 6.42 -0.41 7.97
CA GLY A 224 5.47 -0.90 6.97
C GLY A 224 4.26 -1.65 7.56
N GLY A 225 3.40 -2.11 6.65
CA GLY A 225 2.07 -2.65 6.96
C GLY A 225 2.00 -3.88 7.85
N ILE A 226 3.11 -4.56 8.14
CA ILE A 226 3.14 -5.74 9.02
C ILE A 226 4.01 -5.48 10.25
N GLU A 227 5.22 -4.95 10.05
CA GLU A 227 6.19 -4.85 11.14
C GLU A 227 5.87 -3.75 12.15
N ASN A 228 5.12 -2.70 11.77
CA ASN A 228 4.59 -1.75 12.74
C ASN A 228 3.74 -2.47 13.80
N ALA A 229 2.75 -3.26 13.35
CA ALA A 229 1.88 -4.00 14.26
C ALA A 229 2.63 -5.11 15.01
N ARG A 230 3.47 -5.88 14.31
CA ARG A 230 4.25 -6.96 14.93
C ARG A 230 5.17 -6.43 16.04
N PHE A 231 5.84 -5.30 15.81
CA PHE A 231 6.68 -4.67 16.80
C PHE A 231 5.87 -4.22 18.02
N LEU A 232 4.73 -3.53 17.82
CA LEU A 232 3.85 -3.09 18.90
C LEU A 232 3.32 -4.27 19.73
N LEU A 233 2.89 -5.37 19.10
CA LEU A 233 2.41 -6.58 19.78
C LEU A 233 3.49 -7.30 20.61
N ASN A 234 4.77 -7.04 20.33
CA ASN A 234 5.88 -7.57 21.10
C ASN A 234 6.25 -6.72 22.33
N GLN A 235 5.61 -5.57 22.53
CA GLN A 235 5.84 -4.72 23.69
C GLN A 235 5.12 -5.24 24.93
N SER A 236 5.68 -4.97 26.12
CA SER A 236 5.09 -5.36 27.40
C SER A 236 3.71 -4.71 27.64
N GLN A 237 3.62 -3.42 27.35
CA GLN A 237 2.36 -2.70 27.12
C GLN A 237 2.30 -2.40 25.62
N VAL A 238 1.22 -2.81 24.96
CA VAL A 238 1.00 -2.57 23.53
C VAL A 238 0.40 -1.17 23.34
N PRO A 239 1.17 -0.17 22.84
CA PRO A 239 0.66 1.18 22.62
C PRO A 239 -0.50 1.20 21.62
N GLY A 240 -1.49 2.04 21.87
CA GLY A 240 -2.63 2.27 20.97
C GLY A 240 -3.56 1.08 20.85
N ASN A 241 -3.49 0.12 21.78
CA ASN A 241 -4.26 -1.12 21.72
C ASN A 241 -5.44 -1.16 22.70
N GLN A 242 -5.96 0.00 23.12
CA GLN A 242 -7.10 0.11 24.04
C GLN A 242 -8.36 -0.56 23.47
N ALA A 243 -8.55 -0.48 22.15
CA ALA A 243 -9.62 -1.15 21.41
C ALA A 243 -9.25 -2.58 20.95
N GLY A 244 -8.04 -3.07 21.24
CA GLY A 244 -7.57 -4.38 20.79
C GLY A 244 -7.37 -4.50 19.27
N LEU A 245 -7.11 -3.38 18.58
CA LEU A 245 -7.04 -3.28 17.11
C LEU A 245 -5.63 -3.36 16.54
N VAL A 246 -4.57 -3.32 17.35
CA VAL A 246 -3.20 -3.49 16.84
C VAL A 246 -3.07 -4.89 16.20
N GLY A 247 -2.65 -4.91 14.94
CA GLY A 247 -2.53 -6.12 14.12
C GLY A 247 -3.80 -6.51 13.39
N ARG A 248 -4.98 -5.99 13.75
CA ARG A 248 -6.26 -6.36 13.10
C ARG A 248 -6.51 -5.55 11.83
N CYS A 249 -7.55 -5.93 11.08
CA CYS A 249 -7.97 -5.28 9.86
C CYS A 249 -6.89 -5.30 8.76
N PHE A 250 -6.07 -6.36 8.72
CA PHE A 250 -5.11 -6.55 7.64
C PHE A 250 -5.84 -6.59 6.30
N MET A 251 -5.41 -5.72 5.39
CA MET A 251 -5.92 -5.62 4.04
C MET A 251 -4.76 -5.81 3.05
N ASP A 252 -5.05 -6.50 1.95
CA ASP A 252 -4.26 -6.45 0.72
C ASP A 252 -5.20 -6.63 -0.46
N HIS A 253 -4.90 -5.97 -1.56
CA HIS A 253 -5.64 -6.11 -2.79
C HIS A 253 -5.56 -7.56 -3.30
N TYR A 254 -6.67 -8.04 -3.86
CA TYR A 254 -6.75 -9.37 -4.43
C TYR A 254 -7.18 -9.34 -5.89
N GLY A 255 -6.49 -10.14 -6.69
CA GLY A 255 -6.73 -10.27 -8.13
C GLY A 255 -7.77 -11.33 -8.44
N PHE A 256 -8.67 -11.03 -9.38
CA PHE A 256 -9.65 -11.98 -9.91
C PHE A 256 -9.72 -11.92 -11.43
N SER A 257 -9.79 -13.07 -12.09
CA SER A 257 -9.92 -13.16 -13.55
C SER A 257 -11.21 -13.91 -13.90
N PRO A 258 -12.32 -13.19 -14.17
CA PRO A 258 -13.63 -13.80 -14.39
C PRO A 258 -13.75 -14.52 -15.75
N GLY A 259 -12.88 -14.18 -16.71
CA GLY A 259 -12.89 -14.76 -18.05
C GLY A 259 -12.14 -13.91 -19.07
N GLY A 260 -12.64 -13.92 -20.31
CA GLY A 260 -12.05 -13.17 -21.42
C GLY A 260 -13.12 -12.55 -22.32
N LEU A 261 -12.69 -11.79 -23.31
CA LEU A 261 -13.56 -11.19 -24.33
C LEU A 261 -12.95 -11.28 -25.73
N LEU A 262 -13.83 -11.21 -26.74
CA LEU A 262 -13.50 -10.76 -28.09
C LEU A 262 -13.86 -9.30 -28.23
N GLY A 263 -12.91 -8.46 -28.59
CA GLY A 263 -13.19 -7.13 -29.10
C GLY A 263 -12.74 -6.99 -30.54
N SER A 264 -13.01 -5.81 -31.11
CA SER A 264 -12.46 -5.42 -32.40
C SER A 264 -10.93 -5.53 -32.41
N GLU A 265 -10.34 -5.93 -33.52
CA GLU A 265 -8.88 -5.95 -33.69
C GLU A 265 -8.24 -4.56 -33.52
N SER A 266 -9.00 -3.48 -33.69
CA SER A 266 -8.54 -2.11 -33.45
C SER A 266 -8.48 -1.72 -31.98
N LEU A 267 -8.99 -2.57 -31.06
CA LEU A 267 -8.88 -2.35 -29.62
C LEU A 267 -7.43 -2.58 -29.18
N ALA A 268 -6.60 -1.55 -29.32
CA ALA A 268 -5.21 -1.53 -28.90
C ALA A 268 -5.05 -1.30 -27.38
N TYR A 269 -5.99 -1.80 -26.57
CA TYR A 269 -5.87 -1.79 -25.12
C TYR A 269 -5.00 -2.97 -24.67
N GLU A 270 -3.85 -2.64 -24.10
CA GLU A 270 -3.03 -3.56 -23.32
C GLU A 270 -2.81 -2.93 -21.94
N ARG A 271 -3.03 -3.72 -20.88
CA ARG A 271 -2.70 -3.31 -19.51
C ARG A 271 -1.26 -2.80 -19.48
N GLY A 272 -1.11 -1.55 -19.05
CA GLY A 272 0.19 -1.01 -18.65
C GLY A 272 0.84 -0.03 -19.62
N ALA A 273 0.26 0.28 -20.78
CA ALA A 273 0.77 1.38 -21.61
C ALA A 273 -0.24 1.90 -22.64
N LEU A 274 -0.32 3.22 -22.77
CA LEU A 274 -0.67 3.83 -24.05
C LEU A 274 0.61 3.90 -24.90
N PRO A 275 0.61 3.49 -26.19
CA PRO A 275 1.83 3.51 -26.99
C PRO A 275 2.52 4.87 -27.00
N GLY A 276 3.78 4.92 -26.55
CA GLY A 276 4.56 6.15 -26.44
C GLY A 276 4.30 7.01 -25.20
N ARG A 277 3.55 6.49 -24.21
CA ARG A 277 3.27 7.17 -22.94
C ARG A 277 3.52 6.25 -21.75
N ASP A 278 4.11 6.81 -20.70
CA ASP A 278 4.29 6.15 -19.41
C ASP A 278 3.04 6.33 -18.52
N VAL A 279 1.89 5.85 -19.02
CA VAL A 279 0.61 5.86 -18.31
C VAL A 279 -0.17 4.57 -18.52
N MET A 280 -0.97 4.21 -17.53
CA MET A 280 -1.86 3.05 -17.59
C MET A 280 -3.30 3.51 -17.33
N VAL A 281 -4.20 3.24 -18.27
CA VAL A 281 -5.63 3.50 -18.09
C VAL A 281 -6.31 2.22 -17.69
N VAL A 282 -7.14 2.27 -16.64
CA VAL A 282 -8.02 1.16 -16.23
C VAL A 282 -9.47 1.60 -16.33
N MET A 283 -10.40 0.65 -16.29
CA MET A 283 -11.82 0.93 -16.14
C MET A 283 -12.22 0.69 -14.68
N SER A 284 -13.10 1.51 -14.12
CA SER A 284 -13.68 1.30 -12.79
C SER A 284 -15.17 1.64 -12.80
N SER A 285 -15.91 1.18 -11.81
CA SER A 285 -17.27 1.66 -11.58
C SER A 285 -17.26 3.12 -11.14
N THR A 286 -18.32 3.84 -11.50
CA THR A 286 -18.64 5.13 -10.91
C THR A 286 -19.07 4.94 -9.45
N ASN A 287 -18.89 5.98 -8.62
CA ASN A 287 -19.34 5.94 -7.22
C ASN A 287 -20.85 5.67 -7.09
N ALA A 288 -21.65 6.23 -8.00
CA ALA A 288 -23.09 5.97 -8.03
C ALA A 288 -23.41 4.48 -8.18
N LEU A 289 -22.72 3.79 -9.11
CA LEU A 289 -22.90 2.35 -9.32
C LEU A 289 -22.45 1.53 -8.09
N VAL A 290 -21.36 1.92 -7.45
CA VAL A 290 -20.87 1.30 -6.20
C VAL A 290 -21.91 1.41 -5.08
N GLN A 291 -22.47 2.61 -4.88
CA GLN A 291 -23.43 2.87 -3.81
C GLN A 291 -24.80 2.23 -4.08
N GLU A 292 -25.32 2.32 -5.30
CA GLU A 292 -26.65 1.81 -5.66
C GLU A 292 -26.75 0.28 -5.51
N PHE A 293 -25.67 -0.43 -5.84
CA PHE A 293 -25.67 -1.90 -5.92
C PHE A 293 -24.78 -2.58 -4.87
N GLY A 294 -24.17 -1.82 -3.94
CA GLY A 294 -23.27 -2.37 -2.92
C GLY A 294 -22.05 -3.10 -3.50
N LEU A 295 -21.55 -2.62 -4.65
CA LEU A 295 -20.43 -3.24 -5.36
C LEU A 295 -19.09 -2.85 -4.72
N ARG A 296 -18.01 -3.52 -5.11
CA ARG A 296 -16.64 -3.16 -4.71
C ARG A 296 -16.12 -1.99 -5.55
N ASN A 297 -15.31 -1.11 -4.95
CA ASN A 297 -14.50 -0.17 -5.73
C ASN A 297 -13.33 -0.94 -6.38
N SER A 298 -13.58 -1.61 -7.49
CA SER A 298 -12.58 -2.42 -8.20
C SER A 298 -12.23 -1.81 -9.56
N CYS A 299 -11.02 -2.11 -10.05
CA CYS A 299 -10.67 -1.84 -11.43
C CYS A 299 -10.73 -3.09 -12.32
N ILE A 300 -10.99 -2.87 -13.60
CA ILE A 300 -11.06 -3.86 -14.68
C ILE A 300 -9.99 -3.49 -15.69
N MET A 301 -9.21 -4.50 -16.09
CA MET A 301 -8.13 -4.40 -17.05
C MET A 301 -8.25 -5.52 -18.09
N LEU A 302 -7.89 -5.21 -19.32
CA LEU A 302 -7.81 -6.17 -20.41
C LEU A 302 -6.33 -6.44 -20.76
N ASN A 303 -5.96 -7.71 -20.86
CA ASN A 303 -4.61 -8.12 -21.26
C ASN A 303 -4.72 -8.89 -22.57
N ALA A 304 -3.76 -8.74 -23.48
CA ALA A 304 -3.69 -9.62 -24.65
C ALA A 304 -3.70 -11.09 -24.21
N ASP A 305 -4.45 -11.92 -24.93
CA ASP A 305 -4.56 -13.34 -24.67
C ASP A 305 -4.69 -14.10 -25.99
N GLU A 306 -4.32 -15.38 -25.97
CA GLU A 306 -4.37 -16.24 -27.16
C GLU A 306 -5.68 -17.04 -27.20
N PRO A 307 -6.18 -17.42 -28.40
CA PRO A 307 -7.32 -18.30 -28.51
C PRO A 307 -7.09 -19.66 -27.83
N ASP A 308 -8.10 -20.18 -27.11
CA ASP A 308 -8.05 -21.53 -26.52
C ASP A 308 -8.78 -22.58 -27.37
N ALA A 309 -8.53 -23.85 -27.06
CA ALA A 309 -9.07 -24.98 -27.83
C ALA A 309 -10.59 -25.19 -27.68
N LEU A 310 -11.28 -24.41 -26.84
CA LEU A 310 -12.70 -24.60 -26.54
C LEU A 310 -13.61 -23.99 -27.62
N LEU A 311 -13.17 -22.96 -28.33
CA LEU A 311 -13.88 -22.35 -29.45
C LEU A 311 -12.87 -21.89 -30.51
N ALA A 312 -12.80 -22.59 -31.64
CA ALA A 312 -11.89 -22.23 -32.73
C ALA A 312 -12.13 -20.79 -33.21
N PRO A 313 -11.06 -20.00 -33.48
CA PRO A 313 -11.15 -18.61 -33.90
C PRO A 313 -12.17 -18.30 -35.00
N ASP A 314 -12.33 -19.23 -35.93
CA ASP A 314 -13.21 -19.11 -37.08
C ASP A 314 -14.72 -19.10 -36.74
N TYR A 315 -15.11 -19.60 -35.55
CA TYR A 315 -16.54 -19.72 -35.18
C TYR A 315 -17.09 -18.51 -34.43
N TRP A 316 -16.22 -17.67 -33.87
CA TRP A 316 -16.60 -16.53 -33.04
C TRP A 316 -16.09 -15.18 -33.59
N SER A 317 -15.22 -15.19 -34.60
CA SER A 317 -14.84 -14.00 -35.37
C SER A 317 -15.94 -13.59 -36.34
N SER A 318 -16.08 -12.28 -36.54
CA SER A 318 -17.05 -11.72 -37.49
C SER A 318 -16.41 -10.55 -38.23
N PRO A 319 -16.06 -10.73 -39.52
CA PRO A 319 -15.55 -9.64 -40.34
C PRO A 319 -16.50 -8.42 -40.41
N LEU A 320 -17.80 -8.62 -40.19
CA LEU A 320 -18.81 -7.56 -40.14
C LEU A 320 -18.71 -6.68 -38.88
N LEU A 321 -18.15 -7.20 -37.79
CA LEU A 321 -17.97 -6.49 -36.52
C LEU A 321 -16.51 -6.03 -36.31
N GLY A 322 -15.60 -6.38 -37.24
CA GLY A 322 -14.16 -6.13 -37.09
C GLY A 322 -13.50 -6.98 -36.01
N ASP A 323 -14.15 -8.08 -35.60
CA ASP A 323 -13.68 -9.02 -34.59
C ASP A 323 -12.82 -10.10 -35.26
N GLY A 324 -11.64 -10.38 -34.69
CA GLY A 324 -10.72 -11.41 -35.20
C GLY A 324 -9.80 -11.99 -34.12
N PRO A 325 -9.00 -13.03 -34.44
CA PRO A 325 -8.22 -13.78 -33.46
C PRO A 325 -7.28 -12.90 -32.61
N GLY A 326 -6.78 -11.79 -33.16
CA GLY A 326 -5.94 -10.81 -32.44
C GLY A 326 -6.70 -9.90 -31.46
N GLY A 327 -8.02 -9.97 -31.42
CA GLY A 327 -8.91 -9.20 -30.52
C GLY A 327 -9.21 -9.89 -29.20
N MET A 328 -8.69 -11.10 -28.95
CA MET A 328 -8.88 -11.82 -27.69
C MET A 328 -8.17 -11.09 -26.54
N ARG A 329 -8.89 -10.88 -25.43
CA ARG A 329 -8.34 -10.30 -24.21
C ARG A 329 -8.77 -11.08 -22.97
N ARG A 330 -7.83 -11.26 -22.04
CA ARG A 330 -8.12 -11.73 -20.68
C ARG A 330 -8.58 -10.57 -19.82
N ILE A 331 -9.67 -10.78 -19.10
CA ILE A 331 -10.21 -9.81 -18.16
C ILE A 331 -9.57 -10.08 -16.80
N GLY A 332 -8.88 -9.07 -16.28
CA GLY A 332 -8.32 -9.06 -14.93
C GLY A 332 -8.95 -7.96 -14.09
N MET A 333 -9.14 -8.21 -12.81
CA MET A 333 -9.65 -7.24 -11.85
C MET A 333 -8.70 -7.14 -10.67
N ILE A 334 -8.49 -5.92 -10.17
CA ILE A 334 -7.92 -5.68 -8.84
C ILE A 334 -9.04 -5.13 -7.98
N ASN A 335 -9.27 -5.79 -6.84
CA ASN A 335 -10.42 -5.53 -6.01
C ASN A 335 -10.03 -4.84 -4.71
N GLU A 336 -10.89 -3.90 -4.31
CA GLU A 336 -10.80 -3.27 -3.01
C GLU A 336 -10.91 -4.30 -1.89
N PRO A 337 -9.91 -4.36 -0.98
CA PRO A 337 -10.06 -5.10 0.25
C PRO A 337 -10.84 -4.28 1.28
N LEU A 338 -11.72 -4.95 2.02
CA LEU A 338 -12.40 -4.33 3.16
C LEU A 338 -11.74 -4.70 4.49
N PRO A 339 -11.78 -3.81 5.49
CA PRO A 339 -11.23 -4.10 6.80
C PRO A 339 -12.09 -5.15 7.52
N HIS A 340 -11.47 -6.25 7.95
CA HIS A 340 -12.14 -7.29 8.73
C HIS A 340 -11.42 -7.52 10.07
N PRO A 341 -12.11 -7.51 11.23
CA PRO A 341 -11.48 -7.68 12.55
C PRO A 341 -10.73 -9.01 12.77
N GLU A 342 -11.10 -10.06 12.02
CA GLU A 342 -10.38 -11.35 12.01
C GLU A 342 -9.21 -11.40 11.03
N SER A 343 -9.18 -10.53 10.01
CA SER A 343 -8.01 -10.42 9.14
C SER A 343 -6.93 -9.67 9.91
N GLY A 344 -5.79 -10.28 10.17
CA GLY A 344 -4.81 -9.62 11.02
C GLY A 344 -3.61 -10.45 11.44
N LEU A 345 -2.76 -9.83 12.22
CA LEU A 345 -1.54 -10.37 12.77
C LEU A 345 -1.75 -10.76 14.23
N SER A 346 -1.28 -11.96 14.55
CA SER A 346 -0.95 -12.37 15.91
C SER A 346 0.53 -12.72 15.97
N LEU A 347 1.00 -13.14 17.14
CA LEU A 347 2.40 -13.52 17.34
C LEU A 347 2.48 -15.03 17.58
N SER A 348 3.40 -15.70 16.91
CA SER A 348 3.69 -17.11 17.19
C SER A 348 4.52 -17.28 18.46
N GLU A 349 4.73 -18.53 18.88
CA GLU A 349 5.61 -18.85 20.02
C GLU A 349 7.09 -18.75 19.65
N GLU A 350 7.42 -18.87 18.36
CA GLU A 350 8.78 -18.79 17.86
C GLU A 350 9.31 -17.35 17.90
N ARG A 351 10.58 -17.19 18.27
CA ARG A 351 11.29 -15.91 18.25
C ARG A 351 12.28 -15.86 17.10
N ASP A 352 12.45 -14.68 16.53
CA ASP A 352 13.46 -14.40 15.53
C ASP A 352 14.85 -14.17 16.14
N ALA A 353 15.82 -13.84 15.28
CA ALA A 353 17.21 -13.60 15.67
C ALA A 353 17.44 -12.38 16.57
N ILE A 354 16.49 -11.44 16.65
CA ILE A 354 16.57 -10.28 17.56
C ILE A 354 15.76 -10.49 18.85
N GLY A 355 15.11 -11.65 18.99
CA GLY A 355 14.37 -12.08 20.16
C GLY A 355 12.90 -11.68 20.15
N LEU A 356 12.37 -11.13 19.05
CA LEU A 356 10.94 -10.79 18.92
C LEU A 356 10.16 -12.00 18.42
N ARG A 357 8.93 -12.18 18.90
CA ARG A 357 8.04 -13.22 18.38
C ARG A 357 7.75 -12.98 16.90
N ARG A 358 7.69 -14.06 16.11
CA ARG A 358 7.41 -13.98 14.68
C ARG A 358 5.95 -13.60 14.42
N ALA A 359 5.70 -13.04 13.25
CA ALA A 359 4.35 -12.76 12.79
C ALA A 359 3.60 -14.07 12.46
N ARG A 360 2.34 -14.15 12.87
CA ARG A 360 1.34 -15.08 12.36
C ARG A 360 0.26 -14.28 11.68
N LEU A 361 0.24 -14.28 10.35
CA LEU A 361 -0.73 -13.56 9.54
C LEU A 361 -1.96 -14.42 9.27
N ASN A 362 -3.12 -13.99 9.74
CA ASN A 362 -4.41 -14.49 9.28
C ASN A 362 -4.97 -13.61 8.16
N TRP A 363 -4.85 -14.01 6.89
CA TRP A 363 -5.51 -13.28 5.81
C TRP A 363 -6.94 -13.81 5.61
N HIS A 364 -7.90 -13.09 6.19
CA HIS A 364 -9.32 -13.44 6.10
C HIS A 364 -9.90 -12.91 4.78
N LEU A 365 -9.90 -13.74 3.74
CA LEU A 365 -10.51 -13.46 2.44
C LEU A 365 -11.41 -14.65 2.03
N PRO A 366 -12.59 -14.81 2.66
CA PRO A 366 -13.50 -15.92 2.40
C PRO A 366 -14.13 -15.81 1.00
N PRO A 367 -14.72 -16.90 0.48
CA PRO A 367 -15.40 -16.87 -0.81
C PRO A 367 -16.46 -15.76 -0.94
N SER A 368 -17.18 -15.42 0.13
CA SER A 368 -18.19 -14.34 0.11
C SER A 368 -17.64 -12.98 -0.34
N GLU A 369 -16.33 -12.71 -0.18
CA GLU A 369 -15.69 -11.48 -0.69
C GLU A 369 -15.66 -11.40 -2.22
N PHE A 370 -15.90 -12.50 -2.93
CA PHE A 370 -15.94 -12.56 -4.39
C PHE A 370 -17.34 -12.33 -4.96
N GLU A 371 -18.41 -12.43 -4.17
CA GLU A 371 -19.78 -12.20 -4.61
C GLU A 371 -20.00 -10.78 -5.17
N PRO A 372 -19.65 -9.69 -4.48
CA PRO A 372 -19.80 -8.34 -5.03
C PRO A 372 -18.84 -8.05 -6.20
N VAL A 373 -17.70 -8.76 -6.27
CA VAL A 373 -16.77 -8.67 -7.40
C VAL A 373 -17.37 -9.32 -8.66
N LEU A 374 -17.98 -10.50 -8.52
CA LEU A 374 -18.70 -11.18 -9.59
C LEU A 374 -19.88 -10.34 -10.07
N ALA A 375 -20.67 -9.78 -9.14
CA ALA A 375 -21.77 -8.90 -9.48
C ALA A 375 -21.32 -7.66 -10.26
N LEU A 376 -20.21 -7.02 -9.86
CA LEU A 376 -19.62 -5.89 -10.60
C LEU A 376 -19.20 -6.30 -12.01
N PHE A 377 -18.50 -7.44 -12.14
CA PHE A 377 -18.10 -7.98 -13.42
C PHE A 377 -19.30 -8.23 -14.35
N GLU A 378 -20.38 -8.80 -13.83
CA GLU A 378 -21.59 -9.07 -14.61
C GLU A 378 -22.29 -7.78 -15.08
N HIS A 379 -22.28 -6.72 -14.26
CA HIS A 379 -22.76 -5.40 -14.68
C HIS A 379 -21.91 -4.84 -15.82
N TRP A 380 -20.59 -4.90 -15.68
CA TRP A 380 -19.66 -4.47 -16.73
C TRP A 380 -19.87 -5.27 -18.02
N ALA A 381 -19.95 -6.60 -17.92
CA ALA A 381 -20.16 -7.50 -19.04
C ALA A 381 -21.49 -7.20 -19.78
N ARG A 382 -22.57 -6.92 -19.04
CA ARG A 382 -23.85 -6.49 -19.63
C ARG A 382 -23.71 -5.15 -20.35
N ALA A 383 -23.05 -4.16 -19.74
CA ALA A 383 -22.89 -2.83 -20.32
C ALA A 383 -22.11 -2.89 -21.66
N VAL A 384 -20.97 -3.58 -21.69
CA VAL A 384 -20.16 -3.70 -22.91
C VAL A 384 -20.84 -4.53 -23.99
N SER A 385 -21.60 -5.57 -23.60
CA SER A 385 -22.35 -6.40 -24.55
C SER A 385 -23.56 -5.66 -25.13
N ALA A 386 -24.31 -4.90 -24.31
CA ALA A 386 -25.47 -4.13 -24.76
C ALA A 386 -25.08 -2.99 -25.71
N ALA A 387 -23.90 -2.40 -25.51
CA ALA A 387 -23.32 -1.41 -26.42
C ALA A 387 -22.67 -2.02 -27.68
N GLY A 388 -22.64 -3.36 -27.81
CA GLY A 388 -22.06 -4.05 -28.95
C GLY A 388 -20.53 -3.93 -29.07
N LEU A 389 -19.83 -3.67 -27.95
CA LEU A 389 -18.39 -3.38 -27.94
C LEU A 389 -17.52 -4.63 -27.92
N ALA A 390 -18.02 -5.72 -27.32
CA ALA A 390 -17.28 -6.96 -27.16
C ALA A 390 -18.21 -8.15 -26.91
N ARG A 391 -17.74 -9.35 -27.23
CA ARG A 391 -18.34 -10.63 -26.80
C ARG A 391 -17.63 -11.10 -25.54
N VAL A 392 -18.33 -11.08 -24.41
CA VAL A 392 -17.74 -11.49 -23.12
C VAL A 392 -17.99 -12.97 -22.84
N ARG A 393 -16.94 -13.69 -22.46
CA ARG A 393 -16.98 -15.08 -22.01
C ARG A 393 -16.57 -15.16 -20.55
N GLN A 394 -17.55 -15.37 -19.67
CA GLN A 394 -17.31 -15.65 -18.26
C GLN A 394 -17.00 -17.14 -18.05
N THR A 395 -15.78 -17.44 -17.63
CA THR A 395 -15.31 -18.81 -17.35
C THR A 395 -15.29 -19.11 -15.85
N ARG A 396 -15.32 -18.08 -14.99
CA ARG A 396 -15.45 -18.22 -13.53
C ARG A 396 -16.72 -17.53 -13.05
N ARG A 397 -17.66 -18.32 -12.53
CA ARG A 397 -18.96 -17.88 -12.04
C ARG A 397 -19.12 -18.03 -10.53
N ASP A 398 -18.37 -18.96 -9.95
CA ASP A 398 -18.43 -19.24 -8.53
C ASP A 398 -17.37 -18.42 -7.76
N PRO A 399 -17.67 -18.04 -6.51
CA PRO A 399 -16.69 -17.50 -5.58
C PRO A 399 -15.40 -18.32 -5.48
N THR A 400 -14.26 -17.65 -5.32
CA THR A 400 -12.96 -18.33 -5.25
C THR A 400 -12.83 -19.09 -3.92
N PRO A 401 -12.61 -20.43 -3.93
CA PRO A 401 -12.40 -21.22 -2.71
C PRO A 401 -11.26 -20.68 -1.84
N LEU A 402 -11.30 -20.94 -0.53
CA LEU A 402 -10.33 -20.41 0.42
C LEU A 402 -8.89 -20.89 0.16
N ASP A 403 -8.73 -22.13 -0.26
CA ASP A 403 -7.47 -22.80 -0.57
C ASP A 403 -6.92 -22.48 -1.97
N ALA A 404 -7.72 -21.84 -2.82
CA ALA A 404 -7.30 -21.44 -4.15
C ALA A 404 -6.35 -20.23 -4.12
N HIS A 405 -5.40 -20.21 -5.05
CA HIS A 405 -4.54 -19.05 -5.26
C HIS A 405 -5.34 -17.86 -5.83
N VAL A 406 -5.04 -16.68 -5.31
CA VAL A 406 -5.57 -15.38 -5.79
C VAL A 406 -4.40 -14.49 -6.16
N GLY A 407 -4.60 -13.54 -7.08
CA GLY A 407 -3.60 -12.49 -7.27
C GLY A 407 -3.43 -11.70 -5.98
N ILE A 408 -2.22 -11.29 -5.64
CA ILE A 408 -1.89 -10.57 -4.41
C ILE A 408 -1.28 -9.23 -4.77
N GLY A 409 -1.72 -8.16 -4.12
CA GLY A 409 -1.24 -6.79 -4.36
C GLY A 409 0.14 -6.51 -3.77
N TYR A 410 0.51 -7.20 -2.68
CA TYR A 410 1.68 -6.89 -1.84
C TYR A 410 1.55 -5.51 -1.16
N HIS A 411 0.31 -5.10 -0.90
CA HIS A 411 -0.06 -3.81 -0.34
C HIS A 411 -0.56 -3.98 1.09
N HIS A 412 0.32 -4.38 2.02
CA HIS A 412 -0.04 -4.61 3.42
C HIS A 412 -0.63 -3.34 4.07
N MET A 413 -1.90 -3.36 4.45
CA MET A 413 -2.65 -2.19 4.92
C MET A 413 -3.43 -2.48 6.21
N GLY A 414 -3.76 -1.42 6.96
CA GLY A 414 -4.78 -1.44 8.02
C GLY A 414 -4.39 -1.97 9.41
N THR A 415 -3.23 -2.59 9.55
CA THR A 415 -2.83 -3.26 10.81
C THR A 415 -2.59 -2.32 12.00
N THR A 416 -2.53 -1.02 11.78
CA THR A 416 -2.50 0.02 12.82
C THR A 416 -3.38 1.20 12.40
N ARG A 417 -4.61 0.91 11.98
CA ARG A 417 -5.53 1.87 11.33
C ARG A 417 -5.70 3.19 12.08
N MET A 418 -5.79 4.27 11.32
CA MET A 418 -6.25 5.59 11.80
C MET A 418 -7.75 5.57 12.09
N SER A 419 -8.16 6.48 12.97
CA SER A 419 -9.55 6.64 13.39
C SER A 419 -9.79 8.03 13.96
N ALA A 420 -11.07 8.44 14.04
CA ALA A 420 -11.45 9.71 14.68
C ALA A 420 -11.45 9.60 16.20
N THR A 421 -11.58 8.39 16.75
CA THR A 421 -11.65 8.11 18.18
C THR A 421 -10.92 6.80 18.53
N PRO A 422 -10.39 6.65 19.76
CA PRO A 422 -9.57 5.49 20.15
C PRO A 422 -10.31 4.16 20.15
N GLU A 423 -11.65 4.15 20.14
CA GLU A 423 -12.46 2.94 20.09
C GLU A 423 -12.36 2.23 18.73
N PHE A 424 -11.95 2.94 17.68
CA PHE A 424 -11.98 2.44 16.31
C PHE A 424 -10.61 2.39 15.64
N GLY A 425 -9.52 2.72 16.31
CA GLY A 425 -8.20 2.62 15.70
C GLY A 425 -7.06 2.74 16.67
N VAL A 426 -5.85 2.59 16.13
CA VAL A 426 -4.59 2.62 16.90
C VAL A 426 -4.06 4.05 17.00
N THR A 427 -4.38 4.88 16.02
CA THR A 427 -3.90 6.26 15.92
C THR A 427 -5.00 7.25 15.57
N ASP A 428 -4.73 8.51 15.87
CA ASP A 428 -5.49 9.65 15.36
C ASP A 428 -5.17 9.92 13.87
N ALA A 429 -5.76 10.99 13.33
CA ALA A 429 -5.62 11.42 11.94
C ALA A 429 -4.20 11.87 11.55
N GLN A 430 -3.30 12.12 12.50
CA GLN A 430 -1.89 12.43 12.24
C GLN A 430 -0.99 11.19 12.36
N GLY A 431 -1.57 10.01 12.61
CA GLY A 431 -0.80 8.80 12.91
C GLY A 431 -0.22 8.78 14.31
N ARG A 432 -0.63 9.68 15.22
CA ARG A 432 -0.20 9.65 16.62
C ARG A 432 -0.96 8.54 17.36
N CYS A 433 -0.22 7.73 18.10
CA CYS A 433 -0.77 6.65 18.90
C CYS A 433 -1.60 7.20 20.07
N TRP A 434 -2.80 6.68 20.28
CA TRP A 434 -3.80 7.30 21.18
C TRP A 434 -3.39 7.44 22.65
N ASP A 435 -2.59 6.52 23.20
CA ASP A 435 -2.07 6.58 24.59
C ASP A 435 -0.62 7.06 24.68
N ARG A 436 -0.03 7.52 23.58
CA ARG A 436 1.37 7.95 23.53
C ARG A 436 1.53 9.27 22.79
N ASP A 437 1.74 10.35 23.54
CA ASP A 437 1.82 11.71 23.02
C ASP A 437 2.98 11.96 22.05
N ASN A 438 3.99 11.10 22.09
CA ASN A 438 5.19 11.22 21.27
C ASN A 438 5.52 9.98 20.43
N LEU A 439 4.58 9.05 20.26
CA LEU A 439 4.72 7.90 19.37
C LEU A 439 3.80 8.05 18.17
N TYR A 440 4.38 8.00 16.98
CA TYR A 440 3.70 8.08 15.71
C TYR A 440 3.96 6.84 14.88
N LEU A 441 3.00 6.50 14.03
CA LEU A 441 3.09 5.42 13.07
C LEU A 441 3.04 6.04 11.67
N ALA A 442 3.79 5.46 10.73
CA ALA A 442 3.81 5.89 9.35
C ALA A 442 3.79 4.69 8.40
N GLY A 443 3.16 4.88 7.24
CA GLY A 443 3.01 3.85 6.21
C GLY A 443 1.57 3.35 6.04
N SER A 444 1.42 2.31 5.23
CA SER A 444 0.12 1.76 4.85
C SER A 444 -0.62 1.06 5.99
N SER A 445 0.05 0.72 7.11
CA SER A 445 -0.62 0.15 8.28
C SER A 445 -1.71 1.08 8.82
N LEU A 446 -1.62 2.38 8.54
CA LEU A 446 -2.57 3.41 8.97
C LEU A 446 -3.91 3.40 8.21
N PHE A 447 -4.02 2.71 7.08
CA PHE A 447 -5.15 2.91 6.16
C PHE A 447 -6.43 2.26 6.71
N PRO A 448 -7.50 3.02 6.98
CA PRO A 448 -8.76 2.44 7.40
C PRO A 448 -9.49 1.74 6.24
N HIS A 449 -9.41 2.30 5.03
CA HIS A 449 -9.87 1.74 3.74
C HIS A 449 -8.78 1.91 2.66
N ALA A 450 -8.85 1.13 1.58
CA ALA A 450 -7.74 1.00 0.64
C ALA A 450 -8.05 1.19 -0.86
N GLY A 451 -9.32 1.33 -1.27
CA GLY A 451 -9.70 1.40 -2.69
C GLY A 451 -9.07 0.27 -3.51
N TYR A 452 -8.86 0.47 -4.81
CA TYR A 452 -8.09 -0.46 -5.66
C TYR A 452 -6.68 0.07 -6.05
N SER A 453 -6.33 1.29 -5.62
CA SER A 453 -5.12 1.98 -6.06
C SER A 453 -3.90 1.55 -5.25
N ASN A 454 -2.71 1.53 -5.87
CA ASN A 454 -1.46 1.22 -5.17
C ASN A 454 -1.19 2.25 -4.04
N PRO A 455 -0.77 1.81 -2.85
CA PRO A 455 -0.75 2.66 -1.65
C PRO A 455 0.43 3.63 -1.58
N THR A 456 1.51 3.42 -2.34
CA THR A 456 2.79 4.13 -2.12
C THR A 456 2.67 5.64 -2.23
N LEU A 457 1.89 6.16 -3.20
CA LEU A 457 1.71 7.60 -3.34
C LEU A 457 1.02 8.20 -2.10
N THR A 458 0.00 7.52 -1.57
CA THR A 458 -0.69 7.91 -0.33
C THR A 458 0.21 7.76 0.90
N ILE A 459 1.06 6.72 0.95
CA ILE A 459 2.07 6.54 2.01
C ILE A 459 3.01 7.76 2.06
N VAL A 460 3.54 8.16 0.92
CA VAL A 460 4.47 9.28 0.80
C VAL A 460 3.77 10.60 1.14
N ALA A 461 2.53 10.81 0.70
CA ALA A 461 1.74 11.98 1.04
C ALA A 461 1.51 12.10 2.56
N LEU A 462 1.16 11.01 3.24
CA LEU A 462 1.02 10.98 4.69
C LEU A 462 2.35 11.23 5.42
N ALA A 463 3.47 10.74 4.89
CA ALA A 463 4.79 10.97 5.47
C ALA A 463 5.19 12.46 5.39
N ALA A 464 4.98 13.11 4.23
CA ALA A 464 5.25 14.54 4.07
C ALA A 464 4.36 15.40 4.99
N ARG A 465 3.07 15.05 5.11
CA ARG A 465 2.16 15.70 6.06
C ARG A 465 2.60 15.52 7.51
N LEU A 466 3.02 14.32 7.89
CA LEU A 466 3.51 14.04 9.25
C LEU A 466 4.78 14.86 9.57
N ALA A 467 5.64 15.10 8.58
CA ALA A 467 6.81 15.95 8.75
C ALA A 467 6.43 17.38 9.17
N GLU A 468 5.42 17.97 8.52
CA GLU A 468 4.91 19.30 8.88
C GLU A 468 4.31 19.30 10.30
N HIS A 469 3.51 18.29 10.66
CA HIS A 469 2.94 18.18 11.99
C HIS A 469 4.01 18.06 13.08
N LEU A 470 5.02 17.22 12.89
CA LEU A 470 6.11 17.04 13.86
C LEU A 470 6.97 18.30 13.99
N ASP A 471 7.21 19.02 12.90
CA ASP A 471 7.92 20.30 12.93
C ASP A 471 7.16 21.34 13.78
N GLN A 472 5.84 21.45 13.60
CA GLN A 472 4.99 22.33 14.43
C GLN A 472 5.06 21.94 15.92
N ARG A 473 4.94 20.65 16.23
CA ARG A 473 5.01 20.13 17.60
C ARG A 473 6.35 20.42 18.28
N LEU A 474 7.46 20.31 17.55
CA LEU A 474 8.79 20.63 18.05
C LEU A 474 8.99 22.15 18.20
N GLY A 475 8.33 22.96 17.38
CA GLY A 475 8.34 24.42 17.50
C GLY A 475 7.54 24.95 18.70
N GLU A 476 6.48 24.24 19.13
CA GLU A 476 5.69 24.60 20.31
C GLU A 476 6.36 24.23 21.65
N ALA A 477 7.32 23.30 21.63
CA ALA A 477 7.98 22.76 22.82
C ALA A 477 9.29 23.48 23.19
N GLY A 478 9.83 24.32 22.30
CA GLY A 478 11.01 25.16 22.52
C GLY A 478 10.63 26.59 22.85
#